data_AF-A0A2D7BV81-F1
#
_entry.id   AF-A0A2D7BV81-F1
#
_cell.length_a   1.000
_cell.length_b   1.000
_cell.length_c   1.000
_cell.angle_alpha   90.00
_cell.angle_beta   90.00
_cell.angle_gamma   90.00
#
_symmetry.space_group_name_H-M   'P 1'
#
loop_
_entity.id
_entity.type
_entity.pdbx_description
1 polymer ?
#
loop_
_entity_poly.entity_id
_entity_poly.type
_entity_poly.pdbx_seq_one_letter_code
_entity_poly.pdbx_strand_id
1 'polypeptide(L)'
;MDPETKQMHDILTKLKGVDKTTKIVAERAERDIDLNVAINQKITKDSVSVQNYRIDIVLQKFGDKQKRFYNICEDERILHKDIALFETAMGIVKNLMLNKHKKVEDLLKSDLDYNNALYEVYMYKTKAKKAINEDIMIAKMSAAQNRLHSAKQQILQKL
;
A
#
# COMPACT_ATOMS: atom_id res chain seq x y z
N MET A 1 -3.91 -13.28 17.67
CA MET A 1 -4.22 -12.97 16.25
C MET A 1 -5.14 -11.77 16.24
N ASP A 2 -4.84 -10.81 15.38
CA ASP A 2 -5.56 -9.55 15.23
C ASP A 2 -6.98 -9.77 14.63
N PRO A 3 -8.04 -9.14 15.16
CA PRO A 3 -9.42 -9.36 14.73
C PRO A 3 -9.67 -9.10 13.24
N GLU A 4 -9.00 -8.14 12.62
CA GLU A 4 -9.17 -7.84 11.19
C GLU A 4 -8.56 -8.93 10.30
N THR A 5 -7.42 -9.48 10.72
CA THR A 5 -6.77 -10.61 10.04
C THR A 5 -7.67 -11.86 10.03
N LYS A 6 -8.45 -12.07 11.09
CA LYS A 6 -9.37 -13.20 11.22
C LYS A 6 -10.60 -13.04 10.31
N GLN A 7 -11.14 -11.82 10.21
CA GLN A 7 -12.27 -11.53 9.30
C GLN A 7 -11.88 -11.72 7.84
N MET A 8 -10.68 -11.27 7.44
CA MET A 8 -10.17 -11.46 6.09
C MET A 8 -9.96 -12.95 5.76
N HIS A 9 -9.44 -13.73 6.71
CA HIS A 9 -9.29 -15.18 6.55
C HIS A 9 -10.63 -15.92 6.40
N ASP A 10 -11.64 -15.53 7.18
CA ASP A 10 -12.98 -16.15 7.12
C ASP A 10 -13.71 -15.85 5.81
N ILE A 11 -13.49 -14.66 5.24
CA ILE A 11 -14.00 -14.28 3.91
C ILE A 11 -13.34 -15.13 2.82
N LEU A 12 -12.01 -15.27 2.87
CA LEU A 12 -11.25 -16.11 1.92
C LEU A 12 -11.67 -17.58 1.95
N THR A 13 -12.04 -18.08 3.14
CA THR A 13 -12.46 -19.47 3.32
C THR A 13 -13.86 -19.73 2.76
N LYS A 14 -14.78 -18.78 2.91
CA LYS A 14 -16.14 -18.86 2.34
C LYS A 14 -16.16 -18.78 0.80
N LEU A 15 -15.18 -18.12 0.20
CA LEU A 15 -15.06 -17.95 -1.26
C LEU A 15 -14.58 -19.21 -2.00
N LYS A 16 -13.93 -20.16 -1.32
CA LYS A 16 -13.45 -21.41 -1.94
C LYS A 16 -14.56 -22.42 -2.23
N GLY A 17 -15.78 -22.20 -1.74
CA GLY A 17 -16.94 -23.02 -2.04
C GLY A 17 -17.98 -22.22 -2.81
N VAL A 18 -18.54 -22.84 -3.84
CA VAL A 18 -19.88 -22.60 -4.42
C VAL A 18 -19.92 -21.97 -5.82
N ASP A 19 -20.10 -22.85 -6.81
CA ASP A 19 -20.25 -22.63 -8.27
C ASP A 19 -21.60 -22.03 -8.73
N LYS A 20 -22.59 -21.85 -7.85
CA LYS A 20 -23.91 -21.25 -8.22
C LYS A 20 -24.18 -19.87 -7.61
N THR A 21 -23.46 -19.50 -6.54
CA THR A 21 -23.56 -18.18 -5.91
C THR A 21 -22.80 -17.11 -6.70
N THR A 22 -21.90 -17.52 -7.61
CA THR A 22 -20.97 -16.64 -8.35
C THR A 22 -21.68 -15.60 -9.21
N LYS A 23 -22.82 -15.92 -9.84
CA LYS A 23 -23.59 -14.95 -10.65
C LYS A 23 -24.22 -13.84 -9.80
N ILE A 24 -24.85 -14.22 -8.69
CA ILE A 24 -25.51 -13.27 -7.76
C ILE A 24 -24.46 -12.42 -7.02
N VAL A 25 -23.31 -13.01 -6.71
CA VAL A 25 -22.17 -12.32 -6.06
C VAL A 25 -21.48 -11.37 -7.04
N ALA A 26 -21.31 -11.74 -8.32
CA ALA A 26 -20.78 -10.85 -9.35
C ALA A 26 -21.68 -9.62 -9.58
N GLU A 27 -23.00 -9.80 -9.67
CA GLU A 27 -23.96 -8.70 -9.83
C GLU A 27 -24.00 -7.76 -8.60
N ARG A 28 -23.72 -8.28 -7.40
CA ARG A 28 -23.59 -7.46 -6.18
C ARG A 28 -22.22 -6.77 -6.09
N ALA A 29 -21.17 -7.42 -6.57
CA ALA A 29 -19.82 -6.85 -6.63
C ALA A 29 -19.73 -5.67 -7.60
N GLU A 30 -20.53 -5.63 -8.67
CA GLU A 30 -20.63 -4.42 -9.50
C GLU A 30 -21.07 -3.18 -8.71
N ARG A 31 -21.79 -3.37 -7.59
CA ARG A 31 -22.30 -2.28 -6.73
C ARG A 31 -21.44 -2.05 -5.48
N ASP A 32 -20.69 -3.04 -5.04
CA ASP A 32 -19.82 -2.98 -3.86
C ASP A 32 -18.35 -3.13 -4.29
N ILE A 33 -17.62 -2.00 -4.31
CA ILE A 33 -16.24 -1.96 -4.80
C ILE A 33 -15.30 -2.80 -3.93
N ASP A 34 -15.48 -2.84 -2.61
CA ASP A 34 -14.60 -3.62 -1.74
C ASP A 34 -14.79 -5.12 -2.01
N LEU A 35 -16.04 -5.54 -2.25
CA LEU A 35 -16.38 -6.89 -2.72
C LEU A 35 -15.85 -7.15 -4.15
N ASN A 36 -15.90 -6.16 -5.04
CA ASN A 36 -15.38 -6.23 -6.42
C ASN A 36 -13.87 -6.42 -6.46
N VAL A 37 -13.13 -5.63 -5.67
CA VAL A 37 -11.69 -5.75 -5.51
C VAL A 37 -11.37 -7.15 -5.01
N ALA A 38 -12.04 -7.64 -3.96
CA ALA A 38 -11.80 -8.95 -3.39
C ALA A 38 -12.06 -10.11 -4.37
N ILE A 39 -13.10 -10.02 -5.20
CA ILE A 39 -13.45 -11.07 -6.18
C ILE A 39 -12.51 -11.07 -7.38
N ASN A 40 -12.10 -9.88 -7.85
CA ASN A 40 -11.25 -9.75 -9.04
C ASN A 40 -9.75 -9.71 -8.74
N GLN A 41 -9.37 -9.81 -7.47
CA GLN A 41 -7.97 -9.80 -7.08
C GLN A 41 -7.26 -11.08 -7.53
N LYS A 42 -6.19 -10.92 -8.31
CA LYS A 42 -5.22 -11.99 -8.58
C LYS A 42 -3.89 -11.60 -7.95
N ILE A 43 -3.43 -12.41 -7.01
CA ILE A 43 -2.16 -12.19 -6.31
C ILE A 43 -1.12 -13.12 -6.92
N THR A 44 -0.03 -12.53 -7.41
CA THR A 44 1.19 -13.25 -7.74
C THR A 44 2.30 -12.87 -6.77
N LYS A 45 3.48 -13.48 -6.91
CA LYS A 45 4.64 -13.16 -6.07
C LYS A 45 5.06 -11.67 -6.20
N ASP A 46 4.92 -11.12 -7.41
CA ASP A 46 5.49 -9.83 -7.78
C ASP A 46 4.43 -8.80 -8.20
N SER A 47 3.14 -9.16 -8.18
CA SER A 47 2.07 -8.23 -8.52
C SER A 47 0.71 -8.57 -7.89
N VAL A 48 -0.13 -7.55 -7.80
CA VAL A 48 -1.56 -7.68 -7.44
C VAL A 48 -2.38 -7.05 -8.55
N SER A 49 -3.21 -7.83 -9.24
CA SER A 49 -4.11 -7.32 -10.30
C SER A 49 -5.53 -7.19 -9.79
N VAL A 50 -6.20 -6.11 -10.18
CA VAL A 50 -7.61 -5.81 -9.90
C VAL A 50 -8.24 -5.22 -11.16
N GLN A 51 -9.14 -5.97 -11.80
CA GLN A 51 -9.72 -5.60 -13.11
C GLN A 51 -8.64 -5.27 -14.16
N ASN A 52 -8.64 -4.06 -14.73
CA ASN A 52 -7.65 -3.55 -15.69
C ASN A 52 -6.41 -2.92 -15.02
N TYR A 53 -6.41 -2.80 -13.69
CA TYR A 53 -5.29 -2.26 -12.94
C TYR A 53 -4.38 -3.38 -12.41
N ARG A 54 -3.07 -3.09 -12.35
CA ARG A 54 -2.05 -3.96 -11.78
C ARG A 54 -1.11 -3.16 -10.90
N ILE A 55 -0.83 -3.68 -9.70
CA ILE A 55 0.18 -3.17 -8.79
C ILE A 55 1.42 -4.05 -8.94
N ASP A 56 2.48 -3.51 -9.52
CA ASP A 56 3.77 -4.19 -9.66
C ASP A 56 4.64 -3.91 -8.43
N ILE A 57 5.22 -4.96 -7.84
CA ILE A 57 6.10 -4.87 -6.68
C ILE A 57 7.54 -4.80 -7.18
N VAL A 58 8.19 -3.65 -6.96
CA VAL A 58 9.57 -3.40 -7.39
C VAL A 58 10.50 -3.35 -6.17
N LEU A 59 11.49 -4.22 -6.13
CA LEU A 59 12.57 -4.16 -5.14
C LEU A 59 13.58 -3.11 -5.58
N GLN A 60 13.75 -2.05 -4.79
CA GLN A 60 14.74 -1.00 -5.03
C GLN A 60 15.73 -0.92 -3.87
N LYS A 61 16.95 -0.47 -4.18
CA LYS A 61 17.95 -0.20 -3.17
C LYS A 61 17.53 1.02 -2.34
N PHE A 62 17.52 0.86 -1.02
CA PHE A 62 17.16 1.91 -0.06
C PHE A 62 18.20 1.94 1.06
N GLY A 63 19.21 2.79 0.89
CA GLY A 63 20.45 2.73 1.68
C GLY A 63 21.18 1.41 1.49
N ASP A 64 21.51 0.74 2.59
CA ASP A 64 22.20 -0.56 2.60
C ASP A 64 21.24 -1.76 2.51
N LYS A 65 19.93 -1.52 2.34
CA LYS A 65 18.90 -2.56 2.27
C LYS A 65 18.13 -2.49 0.95
N GLN A 66 17.31 -3.50 0.70
CA GLN A 66 16.28 -3.44 -0.32
C GLN A 66 14.93 -3.10 0.32
N LYS A 67 14.15 -2.26 -0.36
CA LYS A 67 12.78 -1.92 -0.02
C LYS A 67 11.88 -2.20 -1.21
N ARG A 68 10.68 -2.69 -0.92
CA ARG A 68 9.60 -2.80 -1.91
C ARG A 68 8.94 -1.43 -2.10
N PHE A 69 8.79 -1.07 -3.36
CA PHE A 69 7.98 0.02 -3.88
C PHE A 69 6.92 -0.56 -4.82
N TYR A 70 5.90 0.23 -5.10
CA TYR A 70 4.73 -0.21 -5.85
C TYR A 70 4.49 0.70 -7.04
N ASN A 71 4.36 0.12 -8.23
CA ASN A 71 3.97 0.83 -9.44
C ASN A 71 2.53 0.43 -9.78
N ILE A 72 1.72 1.41 -10.18
CA ILE A 72 0.34 1.18 -10.62
C ILE A 72 0.31 1.28 -12.13
N CYS A 73 -0.17 0.21 -12.75
CA CYS A 73 -0.30 0.06 -14.19
C CYS A 73 -1.78 -0.09 -14.54
N GLU A 74 -2.18 0.46 -15.68
CA GLU A 74 -3.43 0.15 -16.36
C GLU A 74 -3.04 -0.47 -17.70
N ASP A 75 -3.41 -1.75 -17.88
CA ASP A 75 -2.92 -2.60 -18.97
C ASP A 75 -1.36 -2.64 -19.03
N GLU A 76 -0.76 -2.06 -20.07
CA GLU A 76 0.69 -1.94 -20.25
C GLU A 76 1.25 -0.56 -19.87
N ARG A 77 0.37 0.39 -19.51
CA ARG A 77 0.76 1.76 -19.18
C ARG A 77 0.98 1.92 -17.68
N ILE A 78 2.15 2.42 -17.29
CA ILE A 78 2.40 2.80 -15.90
C ILE A 78 1.76 4.16 -15.63
N LEU A 79 0.81 4.21 -14.69
CA LEU A 79 0.11 5.42 -14.25
C LEU A 79 0.87 6.13 -13.12
N HIS A 80 1.30 5.38 -12.10
CA HIS A 80 2.01 5.91 -10.95
C HIS A 80 3.20 5.01 -10.59
N LYS A 81 4.29 5.61 -10.13
CA LYS A 81 5.55 4.92 -9.81
C LYS A 81 5.98 5.19 -8.39
N ASP A 82 6.80 4.28 -7.88
CA ASP A 82 7.57 4.45 -6.65
C ASP A 82 6.72 4.75 -5.40
N ILE A 83 5.50 4.21 -5.35
CA ILE A 83 4.63 4.33 -4.18
C ILE A 83 5.28 3.53 -3.05
N ALA A 84 5.43 4.16 -1.89
CA ALA A 84 6.20 3.63 -0.78
C ALA A 84 5.41 2.65 0.10
N LEU A 85 4.08 2.80 0.19
CA LEU A 85 3.19 1.90 0.94
C LEU A 85 2.26 1.10 0.03
N PHE A 86 2.07 -0.17 0.40
CA PHE A 86 1.13 -1.04 -0.30
C PHE A 86 -0.31 -0.55 -0.11
N GLU A 87 -0.63 -0.10 1.09
CA GLU A 87 -1.95 0.41 1.45
C GLU A 87 -2.30 1.65 0.62
N THR A 88 -1.34 2.55 0.36
CA THR A 88 -1.53 3.67 -0.59
C THR A 88 -1.80 3.14 -1.99
N ALA A 89 -1.00 2.18 -2.48
CA ALA A 89 -1.15 1.65 -3.82
C ALA A 89 -2.56 1.04 -4.04
N MET A 90 -3.04 0.26 -3.07
CA MET A 90 -4.41 -0.28 -3.07
C MET A 90 -5.47 0.82 -3.02
N GLY A 91 -5.27 1.84 -2.18
CA GLY A 91 -6.14 3.00 -2.09
C GLY A 91 -6.25 3.77 -3.40
N ILE A 92 -5.13 3.92 -4.11
CA ILE A 92 -5.11 4.58 -5.42
C ILE A 92 -5.88 3.74 -6.43
N VAL A 93 -5.63 2.42 -6.53
CA VAL A 93 -6.41 1.54 -7.42
C VAL A 93 -7.91 1.63 -7.13
N LYS A 94 -8.32 1.55 -5.85
CA LYS A 94 -9.71 1.73 -5.44
C LYS A 94 -10.30 3.06 -5.91
N ASN A 95 -9.56 4.16 -5.77
CA ASN A 95 -10.05 5.48 -6.16
C ASN A 95 -10.01 5.72 -7.68
N LEU A 96 -9.09 5.08 -8.41
CA LEU A 96 -9.07 5.06 -9.87
C LEU A 96 -10.31 4.33 -10.42
N MET A 97 -10.65 3.15 -9.88
CA MET A 97 -11.88 2.43 -10.22
C MET A 97 -13.16 3.26 -9.94
N LEU A 98 -13.09 4.18 -8.98
CA LEU A 98 -14.18 5.07 -8.61
C LEU A 98 -14.18 6.42 -9.35
N ASN A 99 -13.26 6.64 -10.29
CA ASN A 99 -13.05 7.92 -10.97
C ASN A 99 -12.86 9.11 -9.99
N LYS A 100 -12.25 8.86 -8.82
CA LYS A 100 -11.99 9.85 -7.76
C LYS A 100 -10.56 10.40 -7.85
N HIS A 101 -10.22 11.03 -8.97
CA HIS A 101 -8.86 11.52 -9.24
C HIS A 101 -8.30 12.45 -8.16
N LYS A 102 -9.12 13.32 -7.56
CA LYS A 102 -8.69 14.17 -6.44
C LYS A 102 -8.20 13.36 -5.23
N LYS A 103 -8.88 12.26 -4.90
CA LYS A 103 -8.46 11.38 -3.81
C LYS A 103 -7.17 10.64 -4.14
N VAL A 104 -6.96 10.30 -5.41
CA VAL A 104 -5.69 9.71 -5.88
C VAL A 104 -4.54 10.69 -5.64
N GLU A 105 -4.69 11.96 -6.02
CA GLU A 105 -3.68 13.00 -5.77
C GLU A 105 -3.40 13.19 -4.27
N ASP A 106 -4.46 13.19 -3.44
CA ASP A 106 -4.32 13.35 -1.99
C ASP A 106 -3.57 12.15 -1.36
N LEU A 107 -3.81 10.93 -1.84
CA LEU A 107 -3.09 9.74 -1.41
C LEU A 107 -1.62 9.77 -1.84
N LEU A 108 -1.33 10.19 -3.08
CA LEU A 108 0.04 10.34 -3.58
C LEU A 108 0.84 11.35 -2.76
N LYS A 109 0.23 12.48 -2.37
CA LYS A 109 0.87 13.47 -1.49
C LYS A 109 1.18 12.89 -0.12
N SER A 110 0.23 12.18 0.49
CA SER A 110 0.46 11.55 1.79
C SER A 110 1.50 10.44 1.74
N ASP A 111 1.57 9.68 0.65
CA ASP A 111 2.62 8.68 0.44
C ASP A 111 4.00 9.31 0.26
N LEU A 112 4.08 10.46 -0.42
CA LEU A 112 5.32 11.24 -0.50
C LEU A 112 5.80 11.69 0.89
N ASP A 113 4.91 12.19 1.74
CA ASP A 113 5.24 12.56 3.12
C ASP A 113 5.74 11.36 3.93
N TYR A 114 5.06 10.21 3.79
CA TYR A 114 5.51 8.96 4.39
C TYR A 114 6.89 8.54 3.89
N ASN A 115 7.14 8.60 2.58
CA ASN A 115 8.40 8.21 1.97
C ASN A 115 9.56 9.11 2.41
N ASN A 116 9.32 10.42 2.52
CA ASN A 116 10.29 11.38 3.05
C ASN A 116 10.65 11.06 4.50
N ALA A 117 9.65 10.83 5.36
CA ALA A 117 9.89 10.43 6.75
C ALA A 117 10.65 9.10 6.84
N LEU A 118 10.36 8.17 5.94
CA LEU A 118 11.05 6.88 5.88
C LEU A 118 12.51 7.06 5.53
N TYR A 119 12.80 7.87 4.51
CA TYR A 119 14.16 8.19 4.11
C TYR A 119 14.94 8.84 5.26
N GLU A 120 14.33 9.78 5.98
CA GLU A 120 14.95 10.41 7.15
C GLU A 120 15.32 9.39 8.25
N VAL A 121 14.42 8.46 8.58
CA VAL A 121 14.71 7.39 9.56
C VAL A 121 15.94 6.60 9.14
N TYR A 122 16.03 6.19 7.87
CA TYR A 122 17.17 5.44 7.36
C TYR A 122 18.45 6.27 7.34
N MET A 123 18.37 7.54 6.96
CA MET A 123 19.51 8.45 6.98
C MET A 123 20.08 8.58 8.39
N TYR A 124 19.24 8.89 9.39
CA TYR A 124 19.70 9.06 10.77
C TYR A 124 20.21 7.75 11.37
N LYS A 125 19.57 6.62 11.06
CA LYS A 125 20.06 5.30 11.46
C LYS A 125 21.46 5.01 10.92
N THR A 126 21.72 5.40 9.68
CA THR A 126 23.04 5.21 9.05
C THR A 126 24.09 6.14 9.67
N LYS A 127 23.71 7.40 9.95
CA LYS A 127 24.59 8.37 10.60
C LYS A 127 24.91 7.99 12.04
N ALA A 128 23.95 7.49 12.82
CA ALA A 128 24.16 7.06 14.21
C ALA A 128 25.30 6.04 14.33
N LYS A 129 25.36 5.06 13.41
CA LYS A 129 26.42 4.05 13.37
C LYS A 129 27.84 4.58 13.10
N LYS A 130 27.97 5.80 12.57
CA LYS A 130 29.24 6.37 12.10
C LYS A 130 29.62 7.67 12.81
N ALA A 131 28.72 8.23 13.61
CA ALA A 131 28.86 9.58 14.15
C ALA A 131 29.44 9.56 15.56
N ILE A 132 30.28 10.54 15.86
CA ILE A 132 30.73 10.85 17.23
C ILE A 132 29.54 11.28 18.11
N ASN A 133 28.49 11.84 17.50
CA ASN A 133 27.28 12.32 18.19
C ASN A 133 26.11 11.32 18.02
N GLU A 134 26.32 10.08 18.41
CA GLU A 134 25.34 8.99 18.25
C GLU A 134 23.99 9.33 18.90
N ASP A 135 23.98 9.82 20.14
CA ASP A 135 22.77 10.13 20.90
C ASP A 135 21.86 11.16 20.19
N ILE A 136 22.47 12.19 19.60
CA ILE A 136 21.75 13.22 18.83
C ILE A 136 21.11 12.59 17.59
N MET A 137 21.83 11.68 16.92
CA MET A 137 21.32 11.00 15.73
C MET A 137 20.20 10.02 16.08
N ILE A 138 20.28 9.33 17.22
CA ILE A 138 19.22 8.47 17.73
C ILE A 138 17.97 9.30 18.06
N ALA A 139 18.12 10.45 18.72
CA ALA A 139 17.00 11.34 19.03
C ALA A 139 16.31 11.84 17.74
N LYS A 140 17.08 12.26 16.73
CA LYS A 140 16.54 12.66 15.42
C LYS A 140 15.86 11.50 14.68
N MET A 141 16.44 10.30 14.74
CA MET A 141 15.84 9.08 14.19
C MET A 141 14.49 8.80 14.85
N SER A 142 14.40 8.88 16.19
CA SER A 142 13.16 8.66 16.93
C SER A 142 12.07 9.66 16.52
N ALA A 143 12.42 10.95 16.39
CA ALA A 143 11.50 11.97 15.90
C ALA A 143 11.01 11.69 14.46
N ALA A 144 11.90 11.20 13.58
CA ALA A 144 11.53 10.77 12.23
C ALA A 144 10.63 9.52 12.24
N GLN A 145 10.84 8.57 13.16
CA GLN A 145 9.97 7.40 13.33
C GLN A 145 8.56 7.79 13.76
N ASN A 146 8.42 8.77 14.65
CA ASN A 146 7.12 9.29 15.05
C ASN A 146 6.40 9.92 13.86
N ARG A 147 7.07 10.77 13.07
CA ARG A 147 6.51 11.34 11.84
C ARG A 147 6.12 10.27 10.82
N LEU A 148 6.96 9.25 10.63
CA LEU A 148 6.67 8.12 9.76
C LEU A 148 5.40 7.38 10.19
N HIS A 149 5.26 7.12 11.50
CA HIS A 149 4.07 6.48 12.06
C HIS A 149 2.83 7.35 11.85
N SER A 150 2.89 8.65 12.17
CA SER A 150 1.80 9.59 11.96
C SER A 150 1.39 9.68 10.48
N ALA A 151 2.35 9.75 9.56
CA ALA A 151 2.09 9.77 8.12
C ALA A 151 1.38 8.48 7.67
N LYS A 152 1.82 7.31 8.16
CA LYS A 152 1.13 6.05 7.88
C LYS A 152 -0.32 6.06 8.41
N GLN A 153 -0.55 6.52 9.64
CA GLN A 153 -1.90 6.60 10.20
C GLN A 153 -2.81 7.53 9.40
N GLN A 154 -2.30 8.68 8.96
CA GLN A 154 -3.05 9.61 8.11
C GLN A 154 -3.44 8.99 6.77
N ILE A 155 -2.57 8.17 6.17
CA ILE A 155 -2.90 7.42 4.96
C ILE A 155 -4.04 6.44 5.25
N LEU A 156 -3.90 5.62 6.31
CA LEU A 156 -4.90 4.60 6.65
C LEU A 156 -6.29 5.21 6.93
N GLN A 157 -6.36 6.40 7.53
CA GLN A 157 -7.62 7.12 7.75
C GLN A 157 -8.30 7.62 6.47
N LYS A 158 -7.58 7.69 5.35
CA LYS A 158 -8.07 8.20 4.06
C LYS A 158 -8.53 7.09 3.09
N LEU A 159 -8.21 5.84 3.38
CA LEU A 159 -8.55 4.66 2.57
C LEU A 159 -10.02 4.27 2.73
#